data_AF-A0A845I2H8-F1
#
_entry.id   AF-A0A845I2H8-F1
#
_cell.length_a   1.000
_cell.length_b   1.000
_cell.length_c   1.000
_cell.angle_alpha   90.00
_cell.angle_beta   90.00
_cell.angle_gamma   90.00
#
_symmetry.space_group_name_H-M   'P 1'
#
loop_
_entity.id
_entity.type
_entity.pdbx_description
1 polymer ?
#
loop_
_entity_poly.entity_id
_entity_poly.type
_entity_poly.pdbx_seq_one_letter_code
_entity_poly.pdbx_strand_id
1 'polypeptide(L)'
;MIEMNAWLEDEAKKRHSSLVNAAQLLQDSGYTISAELPQLPAKVDICDVLKASIKNYDVLEPEIEDYCEAERRTSYRLPPHPKNPEHEEMRDRLIWCRILRYSVTTKNSIVIVSHDQIFKNGAASDEGRNARISIASSPEDLDQRLGERPAHIQTLINELLTFSKQFKANNLSISDSDISSIDNVKNRRNVDGVVDKSFDIFITGNDKPIQGVMSLLGGKPLVLSLNNKKHVFYAEENERGAEAILQNLMSERPDVALSELRHLIGD
;
A
#
# COMPACT_ATOMS: atom_id res chain seq x y z
N MET A 1 -0.49 -23.44 4.55
CA MET A 1 -1.61 -24.14 5.23
C MET A 1 -1.11 -24.90 6.46
N ILE A 2 -0.26 -25.93 6.30
CA ILE A 2 0.26 -26.73 7.43
C ILE A 2 1.00 -25.87 8.46
N GLU A 3 1.91 -24.99 8.02
CA GLU A 3 2.68 -24.11 8.91
C GLU A 3 1.79 -23.09 9.64
N MET A 4 0.77 -22.57 8.96
CA MET A 4 -0.15 -21.58 9.52
C MET A 4 -1.11 -22.22 10.54
N ASN A 5 -1.53 -23.47 10.29
CA ASN A 5 -2.27 -24.27 11.27
C ASN A 5 -1.40 -24.58 12.49
N ALA A 6 -0.14 -24.97 12.30
CA ALA A 6 0.78 -25.23 13.40
C ALA A 6 1.03 -23.96 14.26
N TRP A 7 1.19 -22.80 13.61
CA TRP A 7 1.32 -21.52 14.30
C TRP A 7 0.04 -21.17 15.08
N LEU A 8 -1.13 -21.32 14.47
CA LEU A 8 -2.41 -21.09 15.14
C LEU A 8 -2.64 -22.03 16.33
N GLU A 9 -2.25 -23.29 16.20
CA GLU A 9 -2.33 -24.26 17.30
C GLU A 9 -1.43 -23.86 18.47
N ASP A 10 -0.20 -23.39 18.19
CA ASP A 10 0.72 -22.91 19.23
C ASP A 10 0.18 -21.64 19.92
N GLU A 11 -0.35 -20.69 19.14
CA GLU A 11 -0.97 -19.47 19.68
C GLU A 11 -2.22 -19.79 20.51
N ALA A 12 -3.07 -20.70 20.05
CA ALA A 12 -4.24 -21.18 20.80
C ALA A 12 -3.82 -21.84 22.12
N LYS A 13 -2.76 -22.65 22.12
CA LYS A 13 -2.20 -23.28 23.33
C LYS A 13 -1.69 -22.24 24.32
N LYS A 14 -0.95 -21.23 23.86
CA LYS A 14 -0.43 -20.13 24.69
C LYS A 14 -1.54 -19.31 25.33
N ARG A 15 -2.59 -18.99 24.57
CA ARG A 15 -3.74 -18.24 25.11
C ARG A 15 -4.54 -19.07 26.10
N HIS A 16 -4.76 -20.34 25.81
CA HIS A 16 -5.45 -21.25 26.72
C HIS A 16 -4.68 -21.42 28.03
N SER A 17 -3.37 -21.67 28.00
CA SER A 17 -2.57 -21.79 29.22
C SER A 17 -2.57 -20.50 30.04
N SER A 18 -2.55 -19.33 29.38
CA SER A 18 -2.67 -18.03 30.04
C SER A 18 -4.03 -17.86 30.73
N LEU A 19 -5.12 -18.29 30.09
CA LEU A 19 -6.47 -18.26 30.69
C LEU A 19 -6.59 -19.21 31.88
N VAL A 20 -6.04 -20.42 31.78
CA VAL A 20 -6.01 -21.39 32.88
C VAL A 20 -5.24 -20.83 34.07
N ASN A 21 -4.06 -20.25 33.84
CA ASN A 21 -3.25 -19.64 34.89
C ASN A 21 -3.96 -18.45 35.54
N ALA A 22 -4.59 -17.58 34.76
CA ALA A 22 -5.37 -16.45 35.27
C ALA A 22 -6.56 -16.92 36.11
N ALA A 23 -7.25 -17.98 35.66
CA ALA A 23 -8.35 -18.57 36.40
C ALA A 23 -7.90 -19.20 37.72
N GLN A 24 -6.77 -19.90 37.72
CA GLN A 24 -6.18 -20.46 38.94
C GLN A 24 -5.83 -19.35 39.93
N LEU A 25 -5.17 -18.27 39.49
CA LEU A 25 -4.81 -17.13 40.35
C LEU A 25 -6.05 -16.47 40.98
N LEU A 26 -7.14 -16.34 40.23
CA LEU A 26 -8.40 -15.78 40.73
C LEU A 26 -9.06 -16.71 41.75
N GLN A 27 -9.05 -18.03 41.49
CA GLN A 27 -9.55 -19.02 42.46
C GLN A 27 -8.71 -19.04 43.74
N ASP A 28 -7.39 -19.01 43.63
CA ASP A 28 -6.45 -18.95 44.75
C ASP A 28 -6.63 -17.66 45.57
N SER A 29 -7.07 -16.58 44.92
CA SER A 29 -7.42 -15.29 45.55
C SER A 29 -8.83 -15.26 46.16
N GLY A 30 -9.57 -16.38 46.10
CA GLY A 30 -10.90 -16.52 46.71
C GLY A 30 -12.08 -16.15 45.82
N TYR A 31 -11.87 -15.86 44.54
CA TYR A 31 -12.96 -15.59 43.59
C TYR A 31 -13.56 -16.89 43.05
N THR A 32 -14.89 -16.98 42.98
CA THR A 32 -15.59 -18.10 42.35
C THR A 32 -15.72 -17.84 40.85
N ILE A 33 -15.11 -18.70 40.02
CA ILE A 33 -15.25 -18.66 38.57
C ILE A 33 -16.39 -19.59 38.16
N SER A 34 -17.48 -19.04 37.63
CA SER A 34 -18.69 -19.82 37.26
C SER A 34 -18.66 -20.38 35.84
N ALA A 35 -17.70 -19.98 35.01
CA ALA A 35 -17.61 -20.40 33.62
C ALA A 35 -16.66 -21.60 33.50
N GLU A 36 -17.10 -22.65 32.79
CA GLU A 36 -16.18 -23.68 32.34
C GLU A 36 -15.10 -23.05 31.46
N LEU A 37 -13.85 -23.36 31.77
CA LEU A 37 -12.73 -22.88 30.95
C LEU A 37 -12.87 -23.45 29.53
N PRO A 38 -12.72 -22.60 28.49
CA PRO A 38 -12.88 -23.05 27.12
C PRO A 38 -11.85 -24.15 26.83
N GLN A 39 -12.32 -25.33 26.41
CA GLN A 39 -11.43 -26.44 26.06
C GLN A 39 -10.57 -26.07 24.85
N LEU A 40 -9.32 -26.50 24.87
CA LEU A 40 -8.45 -26.34 23.72
C LEU A 40 -9.02 -27.16 22.54
N PRO A 41 -9.26 -26.56 21.36
CA PRO A 41 -9.70 -27.32 20.21
C PRO A 41 -8.66 -28.38 19.83
N ALA A 42 -9.11 -29.60 19.53
CA ALA A 42 -8.23 -30.74 19.22
C ALA A 42 -7.43 -30.55 17.92
N LYS A 43 -7.93 -29.70 17.01
CA LYS A 43 -7.28 -29.31 15.76
C LYS A 43 -7.78 -27.93 15.37
N VAL A 44 -6.88 -27.07 14.91
CA VAL A 44 -7.25 -25.76 14.35
C VAL A 44 -7.06 -25.81 12.83
N ASP A 45 -8.12 -25.51 12.09
CA ASP A 45 -8.06 -25.32 10.65
C ASP A 45 -8.22 -23.84 10.32
N ILE A 46 -7.16 -23.24 9.77
CA ILE A 46 -7.15 -21.85 9.33
C ILE A 46 -8.28 -21.54 8.34
N CYS A 47 -8.63 -22.47 7.46
CA CYS A 47 -9.70 -22.25 6.50
C CYS A 47 -11.04 -22.10 7.20
N ASP A 48 -11.30 -22.88 8.25
CA ASP A 48 -12.54 -22.79 9.01
C ASP A 48 -12.60 -21.50 9.84
N VAL A 49 -11.46 -21.10 10.42
CA VAL A 49 -11.33 -19.81 11.13
C VAL A 49 -11.61 -18.64 10.17
N LEU A 50 -11.03 -18.68 8.97
CA LEU A 50 -11.22 -17.62 7.96
C LEU A 50 -12.65 -17.62 7.43
N LYS A 51 -13.26 -18.78 7.13
CA LYS A 51 -14.67 -18.89 6.73
C LYS A 51 -15.63 -18.31 7.77
N ALA A 52 -15.35 -18.52 9.05
CA ALA A 52 -16.17 -17.99 10.13
C ALA A 52 -16.04 -16.47 10.28
N SER A 53 -14.88 -15.91 9.93
CA SER A 53 -14.54 -14.50 10.16
C SER A 53 -14.80 -13.61 8.93
N ILE A 54 -14.73 -14.17 7.72
CA ILE A 54 -14.80 -13.45 6.46
C ILE A 54 -16.03 -13.93 5.69
N LYS A 55 -17.01 -13.02 5.53
CA LYS A 55 -18.31 -13.30 4.91
C LYS A 55 -18.21 -13.88 3.49
N ASN A 56 -17.19 -13.47 2.73
CA ASN A 56 -16.96 -13.88 1.34
C ASN A 56 -15.55 -14.49 1.23
N TYR A 57 -15.37 -15.68 1.79
CA TYR A 57 -14.13 -16.43 1.72
C TYR A 57 -14.24 -17.56 0.70
N ASP A 58 -13.35 -17.54 -0.29
CA ASP A 58 -13.21 -18.61 -1.28
C ASP A 58 -11.77 -19.12 -1.32
N VAL A 59 -11.62 -20.45 -1.37
CA VAL A 59 -10.32 -21.10 -1.62
C VAL A 59 -10.20 -21.35 -3.11
N LEU A 60 -9.23 -20.71 -3.75
CA LEU A 60 -8.93 -20.93 -5.15
C LEU A 60 -7.95 -22.10 -5.28
N GLU A 61 -8.50 -23.31 -5.44
CA GLU A 61 -7.69 -24.48 -5.76
C GLU A 61 -7.10 -24.36 -7.17
N PRO A 62 -5.82 -24.73 -7.38
CA PRO A 62 -5.19 -24.76 -8.69
C PRO A 62 -5.73 -25.92 -9.53
N GLU A 63 -5.94 -25.67 -10.82
CA GLU A 63 -6.32 -26.69 -11.80
C GLU A 63 -5.11 -27.16 -12.59
N ILE A 64 -5.23 -28.27 -13.33
CA ILE A 64 -4.12 -28.88 -14.08
C ILE A 64 -3.49 -27.87 -15.04
N GLU A 65 -4.31 -27.04 -15.67
CA GLU A 65 -3.88 -25.98 -16.58
C GLU A 65 -2.97 -24.95 -15.89
N ASP A 66 -3.20 -24.66 -14.61
CA ASP A 66 -2.35 -23.74 -13.84
C ASP A 66 -0.95 -24.34 -13.63
N TYR A 67 -0.86 -25.66 -13.41
CA TYR A 67 0.42 -26.36 -13.27
C TYR A 67 1.20 -26.37 -14.59
N CYS A 68 0.53 -26.72 -15.70
CA CYS A 68 1.14 -26.71 -17.03
C CYS A 68 1.61 -25.29 -17.41
N GLU A 69 0.79 -24.28 -17.14
CA GLU A 69 1.13 -22.89 -17.41
C GLU A 69 2.29 -22.40 -16.51
N ALA A 70 2.31 -22.80 -15.23
CA ALA A 70 3.43 -22.50 -14.34
C ALA A 70 4.74 -23.10 -14.87
N GLU A 71 4.74 -24.35 -15.31
CA GLU A 71 5.90 -25.02 -15.90
C GLU A 71 6.36 -24.32 -17.20
N ARG A 72 5.41 -23.96 -18.06
CA ARG A 72 5.67 -23.20 -19.28
C ARG A 72 6.35 -21.87 -18.92
N ARG A 73 5.82 -21.13 -17.95
CA ARG A 73 6.38 -19.84 -17.52
C ARG A 73 7.78 -19.98 -16.92
N THR A 74 8.04 -21.02 -16.14
CA THR A 74 9.39 -21.34 -15.64
C THR A 74 10.36 -21.53 -16.80
N SER A 75 9.95 -22.35 -17.79
CA SER A 75 10.79 -22.71 -18.94
C SER A 75 11.12 -21.51 -19.83
N TYR A 76 10.13 -20.64 -20.09
CA TYR A 76 10.29 -19.45 -20.93
C TYR A 76 10.67 -18.18 -20.14
N ARG A 77 10.93 -18.30 -18.83
CA ARG A 77 11.22 -17.17 -17.93
C ARG A 77 10.22 -16.02 -18.05
N LEU A 78 8.94 -16.36 -18.11
CA LEU A 78 7.83 -15.40 -18.17
C LEU A 78 7.52 -14.84 -16.77
N PRO A 79 6.78 -13.72 -16.66
CA PRO A 79 6.27 -13.22 -15.38
C PRO A 79 5.52 -14.32 -14.58
N PRO A 80 5.60 -14.28 -13.24
CA PRO A 80 6.23 -13.25 -12.42
C PRO A 80 7.75 -13.50 -12.33
N HIS A 81 8.55 -12.46 -12.52
CA HIS A 81 10.01 -12.61 -12.51
C HIS A 81 10.54 -12.57 -11.08
N PRO A 82 11.23 -13.61 -10.59
CA PRO A 82 11.92 -13.53 -9.30
C PRO A 82 13.09 -12.55 -9.38
N LYS A 83 13.43 -11.90 -8.26
CA LYS A 83 14.64 -11.06 -8.19
C LYS A 83 15.92 -11.91 -8.23
N ASN A 84 15.88 -13.10 -7.63
CA ASN A 84 16.95 -14.10 -7.71
C ASN A 84 16.38 -15.38 -8.34
N PRO A 85 16.87 -15.81 -9.53
CA PRO A 85 16.43 -17.04 -10.17
C PRO A 85 16.61 -18.32 -9.33
N GLU A 86 17.51 -18.30 -8.34
CA GLU A 86 17.77 -19.44 -7.45
C GLU A 86 16.73 -19.61 -6.32
N HIS A 87 15.88 -18.59 -6.09
CA HIS A 87 14.80 -18.64 -5.11
C HIS A 87 13.42 -18.74 -5.77
N GLU A 88 13.38 -19.22 -7.01
CA GLU A 88 12.15 -19.37 -7.76
C GLU A 88 11.41 -20.62 -7.30
N GLU A 89 10.32 -20.46 -6.55
CA GLU A 89 9.47 -21.58 -6.14
C GLU A 89 8.32 -21.78 -7.14
N MET A 90 8.06 -23.04 -7.51
CA MET A 90 6.93 -23.42 -8.37
C MET A 90 5.58 -22.96 -7.80
N ARG A 91 5.48 -22.92 -6.46
CA ARG A 91 4.30 -22.44 -5.74
C ARG A 91 3.93 -21.02 -6.16
N ASP A 92 4.89 -20.11 -6.24
CA ASP A 92 4.60 -18.69 -6.46
C ASP A 92 4.14 -18.44 -7.91
N ARG A 93 4.68 -19.23 -8.85
CA ARG A 93 4.17 -19.27 -10.23
C ARG A 93 2.77 -19.84 -10.32
N LEU A 94 2.48 -20.92 -9.61
CA LEU A 94 1.15 -21.50 -9.57
C LEU A 94 0.11 -20.51 -9.05
N ILE A 95 0.45 -19.79 -7.96
CA ILE A 95 -0.37 -18.69 -7.42
C ILE A 95 -0.58 -17.61 -8.49
N TRP A 96 0.47 -17.19 -9.18
CA TRP A 96 0.37 -16.19 -10.25
C TRP A 96 -0.55 -16.62 -11.40
N CYS A 97 -0.38 -17.84 -11.92
CA CYS A 97 -1.23 -18.41 -12.97
C CYS A 97 -2.71 -18.40 -12.54
N ARG A 98 -2.98 -18.83 -11.31
CA ARG A 98 -4.34 -18.87 -10.77
C ARG A 98 -4.95 -17.48 -10.67
N ILE A 99 -4.18 -16.50 -10.20
CA ILE A 99 -4.61 -15.11 -10.09
C ILE A 99 -4.90 -14.51 -11.47
N LEU A 100 -4.02 -14.73 -12.46
CA LEU A 100 -4.25 -14.27 -13.83
C LEU A 100 -5.52 -14.87 -14.42
N ARG A 101 -5.74 -16.17 -14.24
CA ARG A 101 -6.95 -16.83 -14.71
C ARG A 101 -8.20 -16.27 -14.03
N TYR A 102 -8.14 -16.06 -12.72
CA TYR A 102 -9.22 -15.41 -11.97
C TYR A 102 -9.46 -13.96 -12.42
N SER A 103 -8.43 -13.22 -12.83
CA SER A 103 -8.55 -11.85 -13.35
C SER A 103 -9.42 -11.73 -14.62
N VAL A 104 -9.54 -12.82 -15.39
CA VAL A 104 -10.39 -12.88 -16.58
C VAL A 104 -11.87 -12.93 -16.20
N THR A 105 -12.21 -13.56 -15.08
CA THR A 105 -13.60 -13.74 -14.65
C THR A 105 -14.09 -12.61 -13.75
N THR A 106 -13.19 -11.94 -13.02
CA THR A 106 -13.54 -10.80 -12.17
C THR A 106 -13.36 -9.46 -12.88
N LYS A 107 -14.31 -8.54 -12.67
CA LYS A 107 -14.17 -7.14 -13.11
C LYS A 107 -13.39 -6.28 -12.10
N ASN A 108 -13.24 -6.77 -10.87
CA ASN A 108 -12.60 -6.02 -9.80
C ASN A 108 -11.08 -6.04 -9.94
N SER A 109 -10.41 -5.08 -9.31
CA SER A 109 -8.97 -5.14 -9.08
C SER A 109 -8.64 -6.27 -8.13
N ILE A 110 -7.48 -6.88 -8.33
CA ILE A 110 -6.96 -7.93 -7.44
C ILE A 110 -5.83 -7.33 -6.62
N VAL A 111 -5.92 -7.45 -5.30
CA VAL A 111 -4.89 -7.00 -4.37
C VAL A 111 -4.23 -8.22 -3.77
N ILE A 112 -2.93 -8.38 -3.98
CA ILE A 112 -2.13 -9.44 -3.37
C ILE A 112 -1.45 -8.86 -2.13
N VAL A 113 -1.63 -9.52 -1.00
CA VAL A 113 -0.89 -9.25 0.23
C VAL A 113 0.18 -10.34 0.36
N SER A 114 1.42 -10.00 0.08
CA SER A 114 2.55 -10.93 0.20
C SER A 114 3.82 -10.18 0.55
N HIS A 115 4.64 -10.79 1.39
CA HIS A 115 6.00 -10.29 1.67
C HIS A 115 6.97 -10.64 0.53
N ASP A 116 6.58 -11.57 -0.33
CA ASP A 116 7.39 -11.98 -1.47
C ASP A 116 7.37 -10.92 -2.58
N GLN A 117 8.58 -10.56 -3.03
CA GLN A 117 8.80 -9.58 -4.07
C GLN A 117 8.52 -10.11 -5.47
N ILE A 118 8.37 -11.43 -5.65
CA ILE A 118 8.08 -12.03 -6.97
C ILE A 118 6.78 -11.46 -7.57
N PHE A 119 5.74 -11.31 -6.75
CA PHE A 119 4.45 -10.76 -7.16
C PHE A 119 4.52 -9.27 -7.51
N LYS A 120 5.44 -8.51 -6.88
CA LYS A 120 5.68 -7.10 -7.21
C LYS A 120 6.18 -6.92 -8.64
N ASN A 121 7.11 -7.77 -9.07
CA ASN A 121 7.61 -7.74 -10.44
C ASN A 121 6.54 -8.20 -11.43
N GLY A 122 5.75 -9.22 -11.07
CA GLY A 122 4.60 -9.67 -11.84
C GLY A 122 3.57 -8.55 -12.04
N ALA A 123 3.13 -7.89 -10.97
CA ALA A 123 2.15 -6.80 -11.03
C ALA A 123 2.65 -5.60 -11.85
N ALA A 124 3.96 -5.34 -11.85
CA ALA A 124 4.57 -4.28 -12.63
C ALA A 124 4.71 -4.60 -14.13
N SER A 125 4.55 -5.87 -14.53
CA SER A 125 4.56 -6.28 -15.95
C SER A 125 3.28 -5.87 -16.68
N ASP A 126 3.33 -5.81 -18.02
CA ASP A 126 2.14 -5.45 -18.81
C ASP A 126 1.00 -6.45 -18.61
N GLU A 127 1.31 -7.74 -18.44
CA GLU A 127 0.32 -8.76 -18.10
C GLU A 127 -0.35 -8.49 -16.74
N GLY A 128 0.45 -8.17 -15.71
CA GLY A 128 -0.07 -7.85 -14.37
C GLY A 128 -0.96 -6.61 -14.37
N ARG A 129 -0.57 -5.57 -15.10
CA ARG A 129 -1.38 -4.34 -15.27
C ARG A 129 -2.69 -4.62 -16.00
N ASN A 130 -2.64 -5.38 -17.10
CA ASN A 130 -3.84 -5.78 -17.85
C ASN A 130 -4.80 -6.62 -17.01
N ALA A 131 -4.26 -7.45 -16.12
CA ALA A 131 -5.00 -8.24 -15.15
C ALA A 131 -5.50 -7.43 -13.93
N ARG A 132 -5.25 -6.11 -13.86
CA ARG A 132 -5.61 -5.23 -12.74
C ARG A 132 -5.08 -5.73 -11.39
N ILE A 133 -3.90 -6.35 -11.40
CA ILE A 133 -3.26 -6.88 -10.20
C ILE A 133 -2.42 -5.79 -9.56
N SER A 134 -2.53 -5.66 -8.25
CA SER A 134 -1.71 -4.75 -7.46
C SER A 134 -1.25 -5.42 -6.17
N ILE A 135 -0.15 -4.93 -5.59
CA ILE A 135 0.43 -5.51 -4.37
C ILE A 135 0.25 -4.52 -3.23
N ALA A 136 -0.33 -4.98 -2.13
CA ALA A 136 -0.34 -4.24 -0.88
C ALA A 136 0.96 -4.53 -0.11
N SER A 137 1.69 -3.47 0.19
CA SER A 137 2.99 -3.51 0.89
C SER A 137 2.88 -3.37 2.40
N SER A 138 1.73 -2.87 2.89
CA SER A 138 1.41 -2.75 4.30
C SER A 138 -0.11 -2.91 4.52
N PRO A 139 -0.58 -3.10 5.77
CA PRO A 139 -2.01 -3.07 6.08
C PRO A 139 -2.68 -1.77 5.64
N GLU A 140 -2.02 -0.63 5.82
CA GLU A 140 -2.56 0.68 5.42
C GLU A 140 -2.69 0.81 3.89
N ASP A 141 -1.76 0.23 3.13
CA ASP A 141 -1.82 0.16 1.68
C ASP A 141 -2.94 -0.78 1.21
N LEU A 142 -3.17 -1.88 1.94
CA LEU A 142 -4.31 -2.76 1.69
C LEU A 142 -5.63 -2.02 1.90
N ASP A 143 -5.80 -1.31 3.01
CA ASP A 143 -7.01 -0.57 3.34
C ASP A 143 -7.32 0.46 2.23
N GLN A 144 -6.33 1.22 1.78
CA GLN A 144 -6.48 2.16 0.66
C GLN A 144 -6.99 1.48 -0.60
N ARG A 145 -6.45 0.31 -0.97
CA ARG A 145 -6.87 -0.45 -2.16
C ARG A 145 -8.25 -1.09 -2.02
N LEU A 146 -8.69 -1.35 -0.78
CA LEU A 146 -10.04 -1.80 -0.45
C LEU A 146 -11.05 -0.64 -0.36
N GLY A 147 -10.59 0.61 -0.51
CA GLY A 147 -11.43 1.81 -0.42
C GLY A 147 -11.60 2.36 1.00
N GLU A 148 -10.92 1.79 1.98
CA GLU A 148 -10.87 2.27 3.36
C GLU A 148 -9.63 3.13 3.54
N ARG A 149 -9.73 4.44 3.32
CA ARG A 149 -8.55 5.32 3.42
C ARG A 149 -8.15 5.53 4.90
N PRO A 150 -6.90 5.21 5.30
CA PRO A 150 -6.42 5.50 6.64
C PRO A 150 -6.46 7.00 6.96
N ALA A 151 -6.70 7.35 8.23
CA ALA A 151 -6.91 8.74 8.64
C ALA A 151 -5.75 9.70 8.27
N HIS A 152 -4.51 9.24 8.34
CA HIS A 152 -3.34 10.03 7.99
C HIS A 152 -3.22 10.29 6.47
N ILE A 153 -3.68 9.34 5.65
CA ILE A 153 -3.76 9.51 4.19
C ILE A 153 -4.88 10.48 3.84
N GLN A 154 -6.05 10.36 4.46
CA GLN A 154 -7.13 11.32 4.23
C GLN A 154 -6.72 12.74 4.69
N THR A 155 -5.94 12.85 5.76
CA THR A 155 -5.36 14.14 6.18
C THR A 155 -4.44 14.71 5.09
N LEU A 156 -3.57 13.89 4.50
CA LEU A 156 -2.70 14.29 3.40
C LEU A 156 -3.49 14.72 2.15
N ILE A 157 -4.57 14.01 1.81
CA ILE A 157 -5.47 14.40 0.71
C ILE A 157 -6.12 15.75 1.01
N ASN A 158 -6.62 15.95 2.23
CA ASN A 158 -7.21 17.23 2.64
C ASN A 158 -6.18 18.38 2.58
N GLU A 159 -4.94 18.14 3.03
CA GLU A 159 -3.81 19.07 2.91
C GLU A 159 -3.46 19.36 1.44
N LEU A 160 -3.60 18.39 0.54
CA LEU A 160 -3.37 18.57 -0.90
C LEU A 160 -4.48 19.40 -1.56
N LEU A 161 -5.73 19.17 -1.17
CA LEU A 161 -6.90 19.82 -1.76
C LEU A 161 -7.07 21.28 -1.30
N THR A 162 -6.30 21.77 -0.32
CA THR A 162 -6.22 23.21 -0.01
C THR A 162 -5.78 24.02 -1.24
N PHE A 163 -4.94 23.43 -2.10
CA PHE A 163 -4.45 24.03 -3.35
C PHE A 163 -5.43 23.88 -4.53
N SER A 164 -6.66 23.39 -4.30
CA SER A 164 -7.65 23.12 -5.37
C SER A 164 -7.97 24.30 -6.28
N LYS A 165 -7.92 25.54 -5.76
CA LYS A 165 -8.09 26.74 -6.58
C LYS A 165 -6.95 26.90 -7.60
N GLN A 166 -5.72 26.61 -7.19
CA GLN A 166 -4.53 26.69 -8.03
C GLN A 166 -4.45 25.54 -9.02
N PHE A 167 -4.91 24.33 -8.63
CA PHE A 167 -5.09 23.24 -9.59
C PHE A 167 -6.00 23.67 -10.75
N LYS A 168 -7.18 24.24 -10.44
CA LYS A 168 -8.12 24.72 -11.46
C LYS A 168 -7.52 25.81 -12.34
N ALA A 169 -6.77 26.75 -11.77
CA ALA A 169 -6.10 27.81 -12.52
C ALA A 169 -5.04 27.28 -13.51
N ASN A 170 -4.42 26.14 -13.20
CA ASN A 170 -3.39 25.49 -14.01
C ASN A 170 -3.92 24.29 -14.84
N ASN A 171 -5.22 24.23 -15.09
CA ASN A 171 -5.89 23.13 -15.84
C ASN A 171 -5.65 21.72 -15.26
N LEU A 172 -5.35 21.63 -13.96
CA LEU A 172 -5.33 20.39 -13.21
C LEU A 172 -6.67 20.24 -12.48
N SER A 173 -7.47 19.25 -12.85
CA SER A 173 -8.70 18.92 -12.12
C SER A 173 -8.45 17.68 -11.28
N ILE A 174 -7.93 17.86 -10.07
CA ILE A 174 -7.77 16.80 -9.07
C ILE A 174 -8.81 17.03 -7.97
N SER A 175 -9.71 16.07 -7.79
CA SER A 175 -10.66 16.02 -6.69
C SER A 175 -10.42 14.80 -5.79
N ASP A 176 -11.02 14.81 -4.60
CA ASP A 176 -10.93 13.69 -3.64
C ASP A 176 -11.36 12.35 -4.25
N SER A 177 -12.40 12.35 -5.08
CA SER A 177 -12.89 11.15 -5.76
C SER A 177 -11.98 10.64 -6.88
N ASP A 178 -11.08 11.50 -7.38
CA ASP A 178 -10.17 11.11 -8.46
C ASP A 178 -8.94 10.35 -7.92
N ILE A 179 -8.57 10.58 -6.66
CA ILE A 179 -7.40 9.98 -6.02
C ILE A 179 -7.73 8.53 -5.64
N SER A 180 -7.08 7.55 -6.27
CA SER A 180 -7.28 6.14 -5.93
C SER A 180 -6.45 5.71 -4.71
N SER A 181 -5.18 6.09 -4.64
CA SER A 181 -4.30 5.84 -3.49
C SER A 181 -3.15 6.86 -3.40
N ILE A 182 -2.49 6.90 -2.25
CA ILE A 182 -1.22 7.58 -2.05
C ILE A 182 -0.21 6.59 -1.43
N ASP A 183 0.89 6.38 -2.14
CA ASP A 183 1.94 5.44 -1.76
C ASP A 183 3.26 6.18 -1.46
N ASN A 184 4.26 5.46 -0.93
CA ASN A 184 5.63 5.94 -0.70
C ASN A 184 5.74 7.23 0.12
N VAL A 185 4.81 7.46 1.06
CA VAL A 185 4.83 8.63 1.94
C VAL A 185 6.07 8.61 2.83
N LYS A 186 6.93 9.62 2.68
CA LYS A 186 8.12 9.82 3.52
C LYS A 186 8.08 11.22 4.10
N ASN A 187 8.41 11.32 5.39
CA ASN A 187 8.45 12.57 6.11
C ASN A 187 9.91 12.91 6.44
N ARG A 188 10.32 14.14 6.12
CA ARG A 188 11.62 14.69 6.51
C ARG A 188 11.39 15.96 7.31
N ARG A 189 11.95 16.02 8.52
CA ARG A 189 11.96 17.25 9.33
C ARG A 189 13.20 18.05 8.95
N ASN A 190 13.02 19.30 8.56
CA ASN A 190 14.10 20.25 8.36
C ASN A 190 14.37 21.05 9.64
N VAL A 191 15.52 21.71 9.68
CA VAL A 191 16.06 22.39 10.87
C VAL A 191 15.15 23.55 11.33
N ASP A 192 14.35 24.12 10.42
CA ASP A 192 13.49 25.29 10.68
C ASP A 192 12.06 24.94 11.13
N GLY A 193 11.81 23.69 11.53
CA GLY A 193 10.47 23.24 11.94
C GLY A 193 9.50 23.00 10.78
N VAL A 194 9.98 23.11 9.54
CA VAL A 194 9.28 22.69 8.33
C VAL A 194 9.36 21.16 8.19
N VAL A 195 8.23 20.54 7.83
CA VAL A 195 8.14 19.11 7.55
C VAL A 195 7.85 18.92 6.07
N ASP A 196 8.76 18.29 5.36
CA ASP A 196 8.55 17.89 3.97
C ASP A 196 7.96 16.48 3.92
N LYS A 197 6.84 16.33 3.22
CA LYS A 197 6.21 15.05 2.90
C LYS A 197 6.40 14.78 1.41
N SER A 198 7.11 13.72 1.05
CA SER A 198 7.18 13.23 -0.34
C SER A 198 6.28 12.01 -0.49
N PHE A 199 5.55 11.89 -1.60
CA PHE A 199 4.56 10.83 -1.81
C PHE A 199 4.26 10.62 -3.31
N ASP A 200 3.69 9.47 -3.65
CA ASP A 200 3.25 9.15 -5.01
C ASP A 200 1.70 9.10 -5.04
N ILE A 201 1.08 9.96 -5.83
CA ILE A 201 -0.39 10.01 -5.99
C ILE A 201 -0.81 9.15 -7.17
N PHE A 202 -1.74 8.24 -6.96
CA PHE A 202 -2.41 7.51 -8.04
C PHE A 202 -3.78 8.13 -8.28
N ILE A 203 -4.05 8.46 -9.54
CA ILE A 203 -5.33 9.02 -10.00
C ILE A 203 -6.05 7.96 -10.82
N THR A 204 -7.35 7.81 -10.58
CA THR A 204 -8.22 6.90 -11.32
C THR A 204 -8.15 7.19 -12.82
N GLY A 205 -7.82 6.18 -13.62
CA GLY A 205 -7.68 6.32 -15.07
C GLY A 205 -6.32 6.84 -15.55
N ASN A 206 -5.36 7.07 -14.65
CA ASN A 206 -3.98 7.40 -15.01
C ASN A 206 -3.03 6.23 -14.65
N ASP A 207 -2.29 5.73 -15.65
CA ASP A 207 -1.41 4.57 -15.49
C ASP A 207 -0.12 4.87 -14.72
N LYS A 208 0.24 6.14 -14.53
CA LYS A 208 1.48 6.54 -13.87
C LYS A 208 1.20 7.42 -12.65
N PRO A 209 1.91 7.18 -11.54
CA PRO A 209 1.78 8.04 -10.37
C PRO A 209 2.31 9.44 -10.64
N ILE A 210 1.72 10.42 -9.98
CA ILE A 210 2.20 11.80 -9.91
C ILE A 210 3.03 11.93 -8.64
N GLN A 211 4.28 12.34 -8.77
CA GLN A 211 5.16 12.49 -7.62
C GLN A 211 4.87 13.83 -6.94
N GLY A 212 4.56 13.80 -5.65
CA GLY A 212 4.26 14.97 -4.84
C GLY A 212 5.32 15.24 -3.79
N VAL A 213 5.63 16.51 -3.59
CA VAL A 213 6.38 17.01 -2.42
C VAL A 213 5.59 18.15 -1.82
N MET A 214 5.26 18.05 -0.54
CA MET A 214 4.53 19.07 0.20
C MET A 214 5.29 19.50 1.44
N SER A 215 5.52 20.79 1.60
CA SER A 215 6.17 21.36 2.78
C SER A 215 5.11 21.93 3.73
N LEU A 216 5.17 21.54 5.00
CA LEU A 216 4.25 21.98 6.04
C LEU A 216 4.98 22.75 7.13
N LEU A 217 4.38 23.85 7.59
CA LEU A 217 4.85 24.63 8.74
C LEU A 217 3.76 24.64 9.83
N GLY A 218 4.08 24.14 11.02
CA GLY A 218 3.09 24.05 12.12
C GLY A 218 1.85 23.22 11.77
N GLY A 219 1.98 22.26 10.84
CA GLY A 219 0.87 21.43 10.36
C GLY A 219 0.01 22.05 9.26
N LYS A 220 0.35 23.25 8.75
CA LYS A 220 -0.34 23.88 7.62
C LYS A 220 0.45 23.70 6.32
N PRO A 221 -0.20 23.31 5.20
CA PRO A 221 0.47 23.12 3.93
C PRO A 221 0.90 24.48 3.36
N LEU A 222 2.20 24.64 3.11
CA LEU A 222 2.77 25.91 2.65
C LEU A 222 3.03 25.89 1.15
N VAL A 223 3.69 24.82 0.68
CA VAL A 223 4.10 24.61 -0.70
C VAL A 223 3.73 23.21 -1.13
N LEU A 224 3.27 23.06 -2.37
CA LEU A 224 3.07 21.78 -3.03
C LEU A 224 3.74 21.81 -4.41
N SER A 225 4.59 20.82 -4.66
CA SER A 225 5.11 20.50 -5.98
C SER A 225 4.53 19.16 -6.42
N LEU A 226 3.91 19.12 -7.60
CA LEU A 226 3.45 17.90 -8.25
C LEU A 226 4.20 17.73 -9.57
N ASN A 227 5.00 16.68 -9.68
CA ASN A 227 5.68 16.32 -10.89
C ASN A 227 4.93 15.18 -11.60
N ASN A 228 4.29 15.54 -12.70
CA ASN A 228 3.91 14.59 -13.73
C ASN A 228 4.94 14.74 -14.85
N LYS A 229 5.45 13.66 -15.47
CA LYS A 229 6.61 13.66 -16.41
C LYS A 229 6.65 14.74 -17.51
N LYS A 230 5.54 15.46 -17.75
CA LYS A 230 5.40 16.57 -18.71
C LYS A 230 5.35 17.96 -18.07
N HIS A 231 4.96 18.09 -16.80
CA HIS A 231 4.74 19.35 -16.11
C HIS A 231 5.03 19.22 -14.61
N VAL A 232 5.78 20.18 -14.08
CA VAL A 232 5.86 20.43 -12.64
C VAL A 232 4.83 21.49 -12.30
N PHE A 233 3.85 21.13 -11.49
CA PHE A 233 2.89 22.06 -10.91
C PHE A 233 3.40 22.53 -9.56
N TYR A 234 3.23 23.81 -9.30
CA TYR A 234 3.66 24.46 -8.08
C TYR A 234 2.53 25.30 -7.50
N ALA A 235 2.36 25.22 -6.20
CA ALA A 235 1.25 25.82 -5.47
C ALA A 235 1.70 26.31 -4.09
N GLU A 236 1.19 27.46 -3.69
CA GLU A 236 1.59 28.13 -2.44
C GLU A 236 0.38 28.72 -1.70
N GLU A 237 0.35 28.57 -0.37
CA GLU A 237 -0.76 29.08 0.45
C GLU A 237 -0.56 30.56 0.84
N ASN A 238 0.67 31.11 0.76
CA ASN A 238 0.97 32.51 1.10
C ASN A 238 2.20 33.08 0.36
N GLU A 239 2.02 34.21 -0.34
CA GLU A 239 3.08 34.94 -1.10
C GLU A 239 4.32 35.34 -0.26
N ARG A 240 4.20 35.43 1.07
CA ARG A 240 5.31 35.88 1.95
C ARG A 240 6.25 34.77 2.46
N GLY A 241 5.83 33.50 2.40
CA GLY A 241 6.69 32.37 2.80
C GLY A 241 7.55 31.84 1.65
N ALA A 242 7.08 32.05 0.43
CA ALA A 242 7.66 31.65 -0.84
C ALA A 242 9.09 32.18 -1.04
N GLU A 243 9.30 33.49 -0.88
CA GLU A 243 10.59 34.12 -1.16
C GLU A 243 11.72 33.58 -0.29
N ALA A 244 11.45 33.30 0.99
CA ALA A 244 12.44 32.77 1.91
C ALA A 244 12.82 31.31 1.58
N ILE A 245 11.87 30.51 1.10
CA ILE A 245 12.08 29.10 0.78
C ILE A 245 12.64 28.93 -0.63
N LEU A 246 12.22 29.75 -1.61
CA LEU A 246 12.86 29.88 -2.92
C LEU A 246 14.32 30.31 -2.76
N GLN A 247 14.63 31.27 -1.89
CA GLN A 247 16.02 31.63 -1.59
C GLN A 247 16.82 30.45 -1.01
N ASN A 248 16.22 29.64 -0.13
CA ASN A 248 16.88 28.44 0.39
C ASN A 248 17.04 27.34 -0.68
N LEU A 249 16.05 27.10 -1.54
CA LEU A 249 16.12 26.16 -2.66
C LEU A 249 17.17 26.59 -3.71
N MET A 250 17.24 27.89 -4.01
CA MET A 250 18.28 28.48 -4.86
C MET A 250 19.69 28.32 -4.28
N SER A 251 19.82 28.24 -2.95
CA SER A 251 21.11 28.03 -2.27
C SER A 251 21.56 26.56 -2.25
N GLU A 252 20.62 25.60 -2.22
CA GLU A 252 20.95 24.17 -2.13
C GLU A 252 21.10 23.48 -3.48
N ARG A 253 20.42 23.93 -4.55
CA ARG A 253 20.47 23.33 -5.90
C ARG A 253 20.36 24.37 -7.03
N PRO A 254 21.45 25.08 -7.37
CA PRO A 254 21.42 26.17 -8.35
C PRO A 254 21.03 25.71 -9.77
N ASP A 255 21.26 24.45 -10.11
CA ASP A 255 21.00 23.90 -11.45
C ASP A 255 19.51 23.75 -11.76
N VAL A 256 18.68 23.55 -10.73
CA VAL A 256 17.22 23.44 -10.87
C VAL A 256 16.61 24.82 -11.04
N ALA A 257 17.04 25.78 -10.22
CA ALA A 257 16.58 27.17 -10.25
C ALA A 257 16.93 27.89 -11.57
N LEU A 258 18.06 27.57 -12.21
CA LEU A 258 18.42 28.11 -13.53
C LEU A 258 17.51 27.60 -14.67
N SER A 259 17.03 26.36 -14.57
CA SER A 259 16.05 25.83 -15.52
C SER A 259 14.67 26.47 -15.33
N GLU A 260 14.34 26.79 -14.07
CA GLU A 260 13.06 27.41 -13.68
C GLU A 260 13.00 28.91 -14.04
N LEU A 261 14.11 29.65 -13.89
CA LEU A 261 14.19 31.06 -14.33
C LEU A 261 14.05 31.21 -15.85
N ARG A 262 14.65 30.31 -16.63
CA ARG A 262 14.51 30.33 -18.10
C ARG A 262 13.06 30.10 -18.52
N HIS A 263 12.35 29.23 -17.81
CA HIS A 263 10.95 28.95 -18.10
C HIS A 263 10.00 30.09 -17.68
N LEU A 264 10.30 30.80 -16.58
CA LEU A 264 9.54 31.97 -16.13
C LEU A 264 9.78 33.23 -16.98
N ILE A 265 10.98 33.37 -17.56
CA ILE A 265 11.34 34.53 -18.40
C ILE A 265 10.96 34.28 -19.88
N GLY A 266 10.64 33.04 -20.26
CA GLY A 266 10.12 32.70 -21.59
C GLY A 266 11.19 32.56 -22.67
N ASP A 267 12.34 31.98 -22.34
CA ASP A 267 13.37 31.53 -23.29
C ASP A 267 13.33 30.01 -23.53
#